data_AF-A0A9P6D5E7-F1
#
_entry.id   AF-A0A9P6D5E7-F1
#
_cell.length_a   1.000
_cell.length_b   1.000
_cell.length_c   1.000
_cell.angle_alpha   90.00
_cell.angle_beta   90.00
_cell.angle_gamma   90.00
#
_symmetry.space_group_name_H-M   'P 1'
#
loop_
_entity.id
_entity.type
_entity.pdbx_description
1 polymer ?
#
loop_
_entity_poly.entity_id
_entity_poly.type
_entity_poly.pdbx_seq_one_letter_code
_entity_poly.pdbx_strand_id
1 'polypeptide(L)'
;MSFLYVYRTVMLVLTLILTIPALGLIAHWTQGSLVGHTTYSFEPMGLYTASVTLIVIPVMLALPEIRKNAFALYIVSELSIVALLWIFWVVAAALAIQQKDDFYPLENCTGLNIVNVHWCNELFAIVGLTVVIFVLLMKYMLVLLIYAIVMTFRVGGRVWFQSVREIKIKMPAMTHNPGDLESKARRDDSSTSIPMTNYAPPPPSNPVYSAVPQAPQQQQQPYGQPRPTYAAPSSNSPPQVAMQVTSTSAGRSIQQNMYNPSVVQV
;
A
#
# COMPACT_ATOMS: atom_id res chain seq x y z
N MET A 1 0.13 -20.69 1.15
CA MET A 1 -0.67 -19.45 1.07
C MET A 1 -0.56 -18.60 2.34
N SER A 2 -0.14 -19.16 3.47
CA SER A 2 0.07 -18.41 4.72
C SER A 2 1.29 -17.49 4.73
N PHE A 3 2.26 -17.67 3.83
CA PHE A 3 3.53 -16.96 3.88
C PHE A 3 3.39 -15.44 3.75
N LEU A 4 2.63 -14.95 2.76
CA LEU A 4 2.45 -13.50 2.57
C LEU A 4 1.67 -12.86 3.72
N TYR A 5 0.67 -13.56 4.24
CA TYR A 5 -0.10 -13.09 5.39
C TYR A 5 0.79 -13.01 6.64
N VAL A 6 1.59 -14.04 6.92
CA VAL A 6 2.54 -14.04 8.04
C VAL A 6 3.58 -12.93 7.86
N TYR A 7 4.16 -12.81 6.66
CA TYR A 7 5.14 -11.76 6.36
C TYR A 7 4.58 -10.35 6.56
N ARG A 8 3.36 -10.08 6.06
CA ARG A 8 2.63 -8.82 6.29
C ARG A 8 2.47 -8.54 7.78
N THR A 9 1.93 -9.50 8.54
CA THR A 9 1.68 -9.30 9.98
C THR A 9 2.98 -9.03 10.73
N VAL A 10 4.04 -9.79 10.45
CA VAL A 10 5.35 -9.59 11.09
C VAL A 10 5.93 -8.22 10.78
N MET A 11 5.91 -7.78 9.52
CA MET A 11 6.46 -6.48 9.13
C MET A 11 5.66 -5.32 9.73
N LEU A 12 4.33 -5.37 9.71
CA LEU A 12 3.49 -4.32 10.28
C LEU A 12 3.63 -4.24 11.81
N VAL A 13 3.69 -5.38 12.49
CA VAL A 13 3.89 -5.42 13.95
C VAL A 13 5.29 -4.92 14.32
N LEU A 14 6.33 -5.31 13.58
CA LEU A 14 7.69 -4.82 13.80
C LEU A 14 7.76 -3.29 13.64
N THR A 15 7.17 -2.76 12.57
CA THR A 15 7.07 -1.31 12.35
C THR A 15 6.31 -0.61 13.48
N LEU A 16 5.21 -1.20 13.96
CA LEU A 16 4.43 -0.67 15.09
C LEU A 16 5.28 -0.59 16.37
N ILE A 17 6.00 -1.67 16.70
CA ILE A 17 6.86 -1.74 17.89
C ILE A 17 7.98 -0.69 17.80
N LEU A 18 8.59 -0.49 16.64
CA LEU A 18 9.66 0.49 16.43
C LEU A 18 9.13 1.94 16.40
N THR A 19 7.87 2.16 16.04
CA THR A 19 7.26 3.49 16.04
C THR A 19 7.06 4.04 17.44
N ILE A 20 6.81 3.19 18.44
CA ILE A 20 6.61 3.59 19.85
C ILE A 20 7.86 4.30 20.42
N PRO A 21 9.07 3.72 20.41
CA PRO A 21 10.26 4.41 20.90
C PRO A 21 10.62 5.62 20.04
N ALA A 22 10.39 5.58 18.72
CA ALA A 22 10.60 6.75 17.87
C ALA A 22 9.70 7.92 18.29
N LEU A 23 8.41 7.68 18.57
CA LEU A 23 7.49 8.69 19.09
C LEU A 23 7.95 9.22 20.46
N GLY A 24 8.37 8.32 21.35
CA GLY A 24 8.84 8.69 22.69
C GLY A 24 10.06 9.61 22.67
N LEU A 25 11.05 9.27 21.85
CA LEU A 25 12.27 10.08 21.68
C LEU A 25 11.97 11.44 21.04
N ILE A 26 11.12 11.47 20.00
CA ILE A 26 10.74 12.75 19.37
C ILE A 26 9.95 13.62 20.35
N ALA A 27 9.05 13.03 21.15
CA ALA A 27 8.29 13.76 22.16
C ALA A 27 9.19 14.31 23.28
N HIS A 28 10.16 13.50 23.74
CA HIS A 28 11.14 13.95 24.73
C HIS A 28 11.99 15.10 24.18
N TRP A 29 12.41 14.99 22.91
CA TRP A 29 13.13 16.05 22.22
C TRP A 29 12.35 17.34 22.14
N THR A 30 11.09 17.27 21.68
CA THR A 30 10.20 18.43 21.58
C THR A 30 9.98 19.12 22.93
N GLN A 31 9.92 18.36 24.03
CA GLN A 31 9.83 18.94 25.36
C GLN A 31 11.07 19.78 25.71
N GLY A 32 12.27 19.31 25.35
CA GLY A 32 13.51 20.08 25.53
C GLY A 32 13.55 21.35 24.69
N SER A 33 13.19 21.24 23.40
CA SER A 33 13.12 22.35 22.45
C SER A 33 12.16 23.46 22.88
N LEU A 34 11.04 23.09 23.52
CA LEU A 34 10.04 24.05 23.99
C LEU A 34 10.59 24.98 25.08
N VAL A 35 11.48 24.48 25.93
CA VAL A 35 12.15 25.28 26.98
C VAL A 35 13.13 26.28 26.36
N GLY A 36 13.73 25.93 25.22
CA GLY A 36 14.67 26.80 24.48
C GLY A 36 14.02 27.81 23.55
N HIS A 37 12.69 27.83 23.42
CA HIS A 37 11.94 28.64 22.44
C HIS A 37 12.37 28.42 20.97
N THR A 38 12.98 27.28 20.67
CA THR A 38 13.43 26.92 19.32
C THR A 38 12.63 25.71 18.83
N THR A 39 11.75 25.91 17.85
CA THR A 39 11.00 24.81 17.24
C THR A 39 11.66 24.38 15.94
N TYR A 40 11.97 23.09 15.79
CA TYR A 40 12.55 22.56 14.57
C TYR A 40 11.49 21.85 13.72
N SER A 41 11.61 21.96 12.39
CA SER A 41 10.62 21.42 11.45
C SER A 41 10.48 19.89 11.50
N PHE A 42 11.51 19.16 11.93
CA PHE A 42 11.48 17.69 12.01
C PHE A 42 10.59 17.19 13.15
N GLU A 43 10.43 17.96 14.23
CA GLU A 43 9.66 17.59 15.41
C GLU A 43 8.16 17.40 15.11
N PRO A 44 7.42 18.41 14.60
CA PRO A 44 6.01 18.24 14.32
C PRO A 44 5.77 17.19 13.23
N MET A 45 6.68 17.09 12.24
CA MET A 45 6.56 16.09 11.18
C MET A 45 6.75 14.66 11.70
N GLY A 46 7.73 14.46 12.59
CA GLY A 46 7.99 13.19 13.25
C GLY A 46 6.83 12.76 14.16
N LEU A 47 6.33 13.67 14.99
CA LEU A 47 5.16 13.42 15.85
C LEU A 47 3.91 13.06 15.03
N TYR A 48 3.64 13.81 13.96
CA TYR A 48 2.51 13.54 13.08
C TYR A 48 2.65 12.16 12.41
N THR A 49 3.82 11.87 11.84
CA THR A 49 4.09 10.61 11.14
C THR A 49 3.96 9.41 12.06
N ALA A 50 4.51 9.49 13.27
CA ALA A 50 4.42 8.42 14.26
C ALA A 50 2.97 8.23 14.77
N SER A 51 2.23 9.32 15.01
CA SER A 51 0.82 9.27 15.42
C SER A 51 -0.06 8.63 14.35
N VAL A 52 0.10 9.03 13.09
CA VAL A 52 -0.62 8.43 11.96
C VAL A 52 -0.28 6.95 11.83
N THR A 53 1.00 6.58 11.98
CA THR A 53 1.43 5.17 11.91
C THR A 53 0.82 4.33 13.02
N LEU A 54 0.75 4.84 14.26
CA LEU A 54 0.13 4.18 15.40
C LEU A 54 -1.38 3.96 15.25
N ILE A 55 -2.08 4.79 14.46
CA ILE A 55 -3.51 4.62 14.22
C ILE A 55 -3.75 3.73 12.99
N VAL A 56 -3.03 3.99 11.90
CA VAL A 56 -3.25 3.33 10.61
C VAL A 56 -2.87 1.85 10.67
N ILE A 57 -1.74 1.48 11.29
CA ILE A 57 -1.30 0.08 11.33
C ILE A 57 -2.29 -0.82 12.10
N PRO A 58 -2.74 -0.48 13.33
CA PRO A 58 -3.74 -1.29 14.03
C PRO A 58 -5.06 -1.37 13.28
N VAL A 59 -5.50 -0.30 12.61
CA VAL A 59 -6.69 -0.34 11.74
C VAL A 59 -6.48 -1.34 10.60
N MET A 60 -5.32 -1.34 9.94
CA MET A 60 -5.00 -2.32 8.89
C MET A 60 -4.87 -3.76 9.40
N LEU A 61 -4.53 -3.97 10.67
CA LEU A 61 -4.47 -5.29 11.32
C LEU A 61 -5.84 -5.78 11.80
N ALA A 62 -6.72 -4.89 12.25
CA ALA A 62 -8.04 -5.22 12.78
C ALA A 62 -9.10 -5.44 11.67
N LEU A 63 -9.04 -4.67 10.58
CA LEU A 63 -10.01 -4.75 9.49
C LEU A 63 -10.18 -6.17 8.88
N PRO A 64 -9.12 -6.98 8.67
CA PRO A 64 -9.23 -8.35 8.19
C PRO A 64 -10.03 -9.29 9.10
N GLU A 65 -10.11 -9.00 10.40
CA GLU A 65 -10.84 -9.82 11.36
C GLU A 65 -12.31 -9.43 11.44
N ILE A 66 -12.63 -8.14 11.26
CA ILE A 66 -13.99 -7.62 11.45
C ILE A 66 -14.85 -7.85 10.19
N ARG A 67 -14.27 -7.72 8.99
CA ARG A 67 -15.04 -7.82 7.73
C ARG A 67 -14.32 -8.69 6.71
N LYS A 68 -14.91 -9.85 6.41
CA LYS A 68 -14.35 -10.83 5.46
C LYS A 68 -14.19 -10.29 4.02
N ASN A 69 -14.90 -9.23 3.63
CA ASN A 69 -14.89 -8.66 2.26
C ASN A 69 -14.68 -7.12 2.22
N ALA A 70 -13.96 -6.52 3.18
CA ALA A 70 -13.74 -5.07 3.17
C ALA A 70 -12.78 -4.60 2.06
N PHE A 71 -13.09 -3.48 1.40
CA PHE A 71 -12.26 -2.80 0.40
C PHE A 71 -10.82 -2.50 0.84
N ALA A 72 -10.59 -2.39 2.16
CA ALA A 72 -9.26 -2.23 2.76
C ALA A 72 -8.38 -3.50 2.67
N LEU A 73 -8.93 -4.62 2.19
CA LEU A 73 -8.19 -5.85 1.92
C LEU A 73 -7.65 -5.92 0.49
N TYR A 74 -8.00 -4.96 -0.36
CA TYR A 74 -7.49 -4.91 -1.73
C TYR A 74 -6.02 -4.53 -1.72
N ILE A 75 -5.24 -5.26 -2.53
CA ILE A 75 -3.78 -5.04 -2.65
C ILE A 75 -3.49 -3.58 -3.02
N VAL A 76 -4.32 -2.95 -3.85
CA VAL A 76 -4.18 -1.54 -4.23
C VAL A 76 -4.28 -0.61 -3.01
N SER A 77 -5.31 -0.77 -2.18
CA SER A 77 -5.54 0.14 -1.05
C SER A 77 -4.46 -0.02 0.02
N GLU A 78 -4.04 -1.26 0.28
CA GLU A 78 -2.90 -1.55 1.16
C GLU A 78 -1.60 -0.93 0.62
N LEU A 79 -1.30 -1.11 -0.67
CA LEU A 79 -0.11 -0.52 -1.29
C LEU A 79 -0.12 1.01 -1.22
N SER A 80 -1.26 1.64 -1.48
CA SER A 80 -1.42 3.10 -1.39
C SER A 80 -1.17 3.62 0.03
N ILE A 81 -1.75 2.97 1.05
CA ILE A 81 -1.58 3.40 2.45
C ILE A 81 -0.11 3.23 2.88
N VAL A 82 0.50 2.08 2.58
CA VAL A 82 1.91 1.81 2.89
C VAL A 82 2.84 2.79 2.18
N ALA A 83 2.55 3.14 0.92
CA ALA A 83 3.30 4.14 0.17
C ALA A 83 3.23 5.53 0.81
N LEU A 84 2.05 5.95 1.30
CA LEU A 84 1.90 7.22 2.02
C LEU A 84 2.70 7.23 3.33
N LEU A 85 2.59 6.17 4.13
CA LEU A 85 3.38 6.02 5.36
C LEU A 85 4.88 6.06 5.04
N TRP A 86 5.30 5.37 3.99
CA TRP A 86 6.69 5.37 3.54
C TRP A 86 7.19 6.79 3.21
N ILE A 87 6.43 7.58 2.43
CA ILE A 87 6.80 8.98 2.12
C ILE A 87 6.92 9.80 3.41
N PHE A 88 6.00 9.66 4.36
CA PHE A 88 6.07 10.39 5.62
C PHE A 88 7.34 10.07 6.43
N TRP A 89 7.72 8.79 6.50
CA TRP A 89 8.97 8.39 7.15
C TRP A 89 10.22 8.85 6.39
N VAL A 90 10.19 8.90 5.05
CA VAL A 90 11.28 9.50 4.24
C VAL A 90 11.48 10.97 4.59
N VAL A 91 10.39 11.75 4.62
CA VAL A 91 10.46 13.17 4.93
C VAL A 91 10.94 13.40 6.36
N ALA A 92 10.43 12.62 7.33
CA ALA A 92 10.87 12.70 8.72
C ALA A 92 12.37 12.36 8.87
N ALA A 93 12.86 11.31 8.21
CA ALA A 93 14.27 10.94 8.23
C ALA A 93 15.16 12.00 7.57
N ALA A 94 14.76 12.54 6.43
CA ALA A 94 15.51 13.59 5.74
C ALA A 94 15.66 14.86 6.60
N LEU A 95 14.57 15.29 7.26
CA LEU A 95 14.61 16.44 8.16
C LEU A 95 15.46 16.17 9.41
N ALA A 96 15.40 14.95 9.97
CA ALA A 96 16.23 14.57 11.12
C ALA A 96 17.73 14.53 10.76
N ILE A 97 18.08 14.08 9.55
CA ILE A 97 19.46 14.08 9.06
C ILE A 97 19.97 15.51 8.84
N GLN A 98 19.18 16.38 8.20
CA GLN A 98 19.53 17.79 8.03
C GLN A 98 19.80 18.46 9.37
N GLN A 99 18.90 18.24 10.33
CA GLN A 99 19.08 18.73 11.69
C GLN A 99 20.36 18.16 12.33
N LYS A 100 20.64 16.87 12.17
CA LYS A 100 21.87 16.27 12.69
C LYS A 100 23.11 16.97 12.14
N ASP A 101 23.14 17.23 10.83
CA ASP A 101 24.29 17.84 10.16
C ASP A 101 24.47 19.31 10.54
N ASP A 102 23.36 20.03 10.78
CA ASP A 102 23.39 21.43 11.22
C ASP A 102 23.90 21.58 12.66
N PHE A 103 23.52 20.67 13.57
CA PHE A 103 23.89 20.74 14.99
C PHE A 103 25.23 20.08 15.30
N TYR A 104 25.52 18.98 14.62
CA TYR A 104 26.65 18.09 14.90
C TYR A 104 27.36 17.71 13.58
N PRO A 105 28.11 18.64 12.98
CA PRO A 105 28.83 18.39 11.73
C PRO A 105 29.99 17.39 11.92
N LEU A 106 30.44 17.17 13.15
CA LEU A 106 31.43 16.15 13.48
C LEU A 106 30.72 14.79 13.61
N GLU A 107 31.22 13.78 12.89
CA GLU A 107 30.63 12.43 12.85
C GLU A 107 30.50 11.75 14.22
N ASN A 108 31.30 12.21 15.19
CA ASN A 108 31.32 11.69 16.54
C ASN A 108 30.99 12.81 17.52
N CYS A 109 30.11 12.55 18.49
CA CYS A 109 29.78 13.48 19.59
C CYS A 109 30.98 13.79 20.53
N THR A 110 32.22 13.54 20.07
CA THR A 110 33.48 13.74 20.78
C THR A 110 33.83 15.23 20.84
N GLY A 111 34.06 15.75 22.04
CA GLY A 111 34.46 17.14 22.26
C GLY A 111 33.32 18.08 22.66
N LEU A 112 32.11 17.55 22.84
CA LEU A 112 30.97 18.29 23.35
C LEU A 112 30.90 18.25 24.89
N ASN A 113 30.32 19.28 25.51
CA ASN A 113 29.98 19.29 26.93
C ASN A 113 29.08 18.09 27.28
N ILE A 114 29.15 17.58 28.52
CA ILE A 114 28.41 16.38 28.98
C ILE A 114 26.92 16.45 28.62
N VAL A 115 26.30 17.63 28.78
CA VAL A 115 24.89 17.86 28.41
C VAL A 115 24.66 17.65 26.92
N ASN A 116 25.51 18.20 26.07
CA ASN A 116 25.40 18.11 24.61
C ASN A 116 25.64 16.68 24.09
N VAL A 117 26.44 15.87 24.79
CA VAL A 117 26.67 14.46 24.43
C VAL A 117 25.39 13.65 24.56
N HIS A 118 24.57 13.90 25.59
CA HIS A 118 23.28 13.21 25.76
C HIS A 118 22.34 13.50 24.59
N TRP A 119 22.14 14.78 24.27
CA TRP A 119 21.32 15.22 23.14
C TRP A 119 21.85 14.70 21.80
N CYS A 120 23.17 14.71 21.58
CA CYS A 120 23.77 14.18 20.36
C CYS A 120 23.47 12.67 20.17
N ASN A 121 23.61 11.86 21.23
CA ASN A 121 23.29 10.44 21.20
C ASN A 121 21.79 10.18 20.97
N GLU A 122 20.93 11.01 21.55
CA GLU A 122 19.48 10.91 21.37
C GLU A 122 19.06 11.22 19.94
N LEU A 123 19.62 12.29 19.33
CA LEU A 123 19.35 12.62 17.94
C LEU A 123 19.82 11.53 16.98
N PHE A 124 20.99 10.94 17.27
CA PHE A 124 21.49 9.81 16.50
C PHE A 124 20.55 8.59 16.59
N ALA A 125 19.98 8.33 17.76
CA ALA A 125 18.97 7.29 17.94
C ALA A 125 17.68 7.57 17.15
N ILE A 126 17.21 8.83 17.14
CA ILE A 126 16.03 9.25 16.34
C ILE A 126 16.29 9.03 14.84
N VAL A 127 17.45 9.47 14.34
CA VAL A 127 17.85 9.27 12.94
C VAL A 127 17.93 7.78 12.61
N GLY A 128 18.57 6.98 13.46
CA GLY A 128 18.67 5.53 13.27
C GLY A 128 17.30 4.85 13.20
N LEU A 129 16.41 5.15 14.15
CA LEU A 129 15.06 4.56 14.20
C LEU A 129 14.21 4.96 13.01
N THR A 130 14.20 6.25 12.64
CA THR A 130 13.44 6.74 11.49
C THR A 130 13.90 6.10 10.19
N VAL A 131 15.22 5.96 9.98
CA VAL A 131 15.79 5.28 8.81
C VAL A 131 15.44 3.79 8.80
N VAL A 132 15.54 3.09 9.92
CA VAL A 132 15.19 1.65 10.00
C VAL A 132 13.71 1.44 9.66
N ILE A 133 12.81 2.27 10.20
CA ILE A 133 11.37 2.18 9.90
C ILE A 133 11.11 2.45 8.42
N PHE A 134 11.75 3.48 7.85
CA PHE A 134 11.68 3.80 6.43
C PHE A 134 12.11 2.60 5.56
N VAL A 135 13.24 1.95 5.87
CA VAL A 135 13.76 0.79 5.12
C VAL A 135 12.83 -0.42 5.25
N LEU A 136 12.27 -0.68 6.43
CA LEU A 136 11.31 -1.76 6.64
C LEU A 136 10.04 -1.56 5.79
N LEU A 137 9.49 -0.33 5.78
CA LEU A 137 8.34 0.01 4.94
C LEU A 137 8.67 -0.10 3.44
N MET A 138 9.86 0.33 3.03
CA MET A 138 10.32 0.22 1.64
C MET A 138 10.41 -1.24 1.19
N LYS A 139 11.02 -2.10 2.03
CA LYS A 139 11.11 -3.55 1.77
C LYS A 139 9.73 -4.18 1.70
N TYR A 140 8.81 -3.80 2.60
CA TYR A 140 7.44 -4.30 2.57
C TYR A 140 6.72 -3.90 1.28
N MET A 141 6.81 -2.62 0.89
CA MET A 141 6.21 -2.08 -0.33
C MET A 141 6.75 -2.79 -1.57
N LEU A 142 8.06 -3.00 -1.67
CA LEU A 142 8.70 -3.69 -2.79
C LEU A 142 8.24 -5.15 -2.92
N VAL A 143 8.13 -5.89 -1.80
CA VAL A 143 7.64 -7.28 -1.83
C VAL A 143 6.18 -7.34 -2.28
N LEU A 144 5.32 -6.42 -1.79
CA LEU A 144 3.93 -6.32 -2.25
C LEU A 144 3.84 -5.97 -3.73
N LEU A 145 4.65 -5.03 -4.20
CA LEU A 145 4.68 -4.59 -5.59
C LEU A 145 5.10 -5.73 -6.52
N ILE A 146 6.19 -6.42 -6.21
CA ILE A 146 6.64 -7.59 -6.99
C ILE A 146 5.54 -8.65 -7.03
N TYR A 147 4.91 -8.93 -5.89
CA TYR A 147 3.83 -9.91 -5.83
C TYR A 147 2.62 -9.50 -6.70
N ALA A 148 2.19 -8.24 -6.62
CA ALA A 148 1.10 -7.71 -7.43
C ALA A 148 1.39 -7.82 -8.93
N ILE A 149 2.62 -7.49 -9.35
CA ILE A 149 3.08 -7.59 -10.73
C ILE A 149 3.06 -9.06 -11.21
N VAL A 150 3.69 -9.97 -10.46
CA VAL A 150 3.78 -11.40 -10.82
C VAL A 150 2.39 -12.02 -10.92
N MET A 151 1.49 -11.70 -10.00
CA MET A 151 0.12 -12.21 -10.03
C MET A 151 -0.67 -11.65 -11.21
N THR A 152 -0.50 -10.37 -11.55
CA THR A 152 -1.14 -9.75 -12.71
C THR A 152 -0.72 -10.44 -14.00
N PHE A 153 0.56 -10.79 -14.15
CA PHE A 153 1.04 -11.53 -15.32
C PHE A 153 0.54 -12.98 -15.40
N ARG A 154 0.31 -13.65 -14.26
CA ARG A 154 -0.11 -15.07 -14.24
C ARG A 154 -1.62 -15.27 -14.38
N VAL A 155 -2.43 -14.43 -13.74
CA VAL A 155 -3.88 -14.66 -13.58
C VAL A 155 -4.71 -13.68 -14.40
N GLY A 156 -4.12 -12.57 -14.86
CA GLY A 156 -4.78 -11.52 -15.63
C GLY A 156 -5.26 -10.31 -14.78
N GLY A 157 -5.95 -9.37 -15.42
CA GLY A 157 -6.14 -7.99 -14.89
C GLY A 157 -7.05 -7.79 -13.67
N ARG A 158 -7.66 -8.84 -13.08
CA ARG A 158 -8.56 -8.70 -11.91
C ARG A 158 -7.88 -8.90 -10.55
N VAL A 159 -6.57 -9.13 -10.52
CA VAL A 159 -5.80 -9.37 -9.28
C VAL A 159 -5.82 -8.19 -8.32
N TRP A 160 -5.89 -6.97 -8.84
CA TRP A 160 -5.84 -5.72 -8.05
C TRP A 160 -6.98 -5.59 -7.03
N PHE A 161 -8.12 -6.24 -7.28
CA PHE A 161 -9.31 -6.21 -6.42
C PHE A 161 -9.54 -7.52 -5.65
N GLN A 162 -8.55 -8.43 -5.66
CA GLN A 162 -8.64 -9.66 -4.86
C GLN A 162 -7.98 -9.46 -3.49
N SER A 163 -8.62 -10.01 -2.46
CA SER A 163 -8.06 -10.05 -1.11
C SER A 163 -6.89 -11.04 -1.04
N VAL A 164 -5.82 -10.66 -0.35
CA VAL A 164 -4.63 -11.52 -0.13
C VAL A 164 -5.01 -12.87 0.51
N ARG A 165 -6.08 -12.92 1.31
CA ARG A 165 -6.58 -14.15 1.94
C ARG A 165 -7.33 -15.09 0.99
N GLU A 166 -7.89 -14.58 -0.10
CA GLU A 166 -8.80 -15.35 -0.97
C GLU A 166 -8.10 -16.03 -2.15
N ILE A 167 -6.79 -15.81 -2.32
CA ILE A 167 -6.01 -16.39 -3.42
C ILE A 167 -5.75 -17.88 -3.13
N LYS A 168 -6.80 -18.68 -3.27
CA LYS A 168 -6.67 -20.12 -3.47
C LYS A 168 -6.19 -20.32 -4.89
N ILE A 169 -4.87 -20.41 -5.07
CA ILE A 169 -4.25 -20.91 -6.29
C ILE A 169 -4.79 -22.34 -6.49
N LYS A 170 -5.89 -22.47 -7.23
CA LYS A 170 -6.18 -23.69 -7.95
C LYS A 170 -5.06 -23.77 -8.97
N MET A 171 -3.97 -24.44 -8.61
CA MET A 171 -3.03 -24.89 -9.62
C MET A 171 -3.89 -25.66 -10.60
N PRO A 172 -3.96 -25.27 -11.90
CA PRO A 172 -4.59 -26.13 -12.88
C PRO A 172 -3.86 -27.45 -12.71
N ALA A 173 -4.57 -28.46 -12.20
CA ALA A 173 -4.01 -29.78 -12.13
C ALA A 173 -3.60 -30.04 -13.57
N MET A 174 -2.30 -30.19 -13.82
CA MET A 174 -1.82 -30.74 -15.08
C MET A 174 -2.19 -32.22 -15.07
N THR A 175 -3.49 -32.51 -14.96
CA THR A 175 -4.09 -33.77 -15.35
C THR A 175 -4.04 -33.74 -16.87
N HIS A 176 -2.83 -33.87 -17.40
CA HIS A 176 -2.65 -34.39 -18.73
C HIS A 176 -3.25 -35.79 -18.66
N ASN A 177 -4.51 -35.93 -19.08
CA ASN A 177 -5.17 -37.21 -19.13
C ASN A 177 -4.33 -38.06 -20.10
N PRO A 178 -3.60 -39.09 -19.65
CA PRO A 178 -2.68 -39.81 -20.53
C PRO A 178 -3.41 -40.58 -21.65
N GLY A 179 -4.74 -40.62 -21.64
CA GLY A 179 -5.57 -41.28 -22.66
C GLY A 179 -5.93 -40.44 -23.90
N ASP A 180 -5.73 -39.12 -23.91
CA ASP A 180 -6.16 -38.28 -25.06
C ASP A 180 -5.10 -38.15 -26.17
N LEU A 181 -3.91 -38.74 -26.00
CA LEU A 181 -2.94 -38.85 -27.09
C LEU A 181 -3.21 -40.06 -28.02
N GLU A 182 -4.07 -41.01 -27.64
CA GLU A 182 -4.29 -42.23 -28.44
C GLU A 182 -5.45 -42.11 -29.44
N SER A 183 -6.37 -41.16 -29.29
CA SER A 183 -7.54 -41.03 -30.17
C SER A 183 -7.33 -40.15 -31.41
N LYS A 184 -6.22 -39.39 -31.49
CA LYS A 184 -5.95 -38.48 -32.62
C LYS A 184 -5.06 -39.07 -33.74
N ALA A 185 -4.47 -40.26 -33.55
CA ALA A 185 -3.71 -40.94 -34.60
C ALA A 185 -4.57 -41.82 -35.53
N ARG A 186 -5.91 -41.81 -35.39
CA ARG A 186 -6.80 -42.71 -36.14
C ARG A 186 -8.01 -42.03 -36.79
N ARG A 187 -7.83 -40.80 -37.29
CA ARG A 187 -8.90 -40.13 -38.07
C ARG A 187 -8.36 -39.11 -39.08
N ASP A 188 -7.37 -39.52 -39.87
CA ASP A 188 -7.16 -38.97 -41.21
C ASP A 188 -7.88 -39.91 -42.19
N ASP A 189 -9.19 -39.73 -42.30
CA ASP A 189 -9.90 -39.87 -43.57
C ASP A 189 -11.38 -39.51 -43.40
N SER A 190 -11.92 -38.87 -44.43
CA SER A 190 -13.33 -38.60 -44.68
C SER A 190 -13.88 -37.23 -44.26
N SER A 191 -13.90 -36.36 -45.28
CA SER A 191 -15.03 -35.55 -45.76
C SER A 191 -15.70 -34.51 -44.84
N THR A 192 -15.54 -33.26 -45.29
CA THR A 192 -16.50 -32.14 -45.29
C THR A 192 -17.95 -32.51 -44.94
N SER A 193 -18.40 -32.11 -43.74
CA SER A 193 -19.82 -31.80 -43.51
C SER A 193 -19.96 -30.66 -42.50
N ILE A 194 -20.67 -29.63 -42.94
CA ILE A 194 -21.05 -28.41 -42.22
C ILE A 194 -21.98 -28.79 -41.06
N PRO A 195 -21.84 -28.24 -39.84
CA PRO A 195 -22.77 -28.51 -38.76
C PRO A 195 -24.12 -27.83 -39.03
N MET A 196 -25.14 -28.63 -39.32
CA MET A 196 -26.53 -28.21 -39.27
C MET A 196 -26.92 -27.87 -37.83
N THR A 197 -27.51 -26.68 -37.69
CA THR A 197 -28.23 -26.18 -36.53
C THR A 197 -29.38 -27.14 -36.20
N ASN A 198 -29.23 -27.96 -35.16
CA ASN A 198 -30.29 -28.85 -34.70
C ASN A 198 -31.19 -28.09 -33.71
N TYR A 199 -32.31 -27.55 -34.22
CA TYR A 199 -33.42 -27.05 -33.41
C TYR A 199 -34.16 -28.25 -32.81
N ALA A 200 -33.96 -28.51 -31.52
CA ALA A 200 -34.79 -29.44 -30.76
C ALA A 200 -36.12 -28.75 -30.36
N PRO A 201 -37.28 -29.38 -30.57
CA PRO A 201 -38.58 -28.85 -30.16
C PRO A 201 -38.75 -28.90 -28.62
N PRO A 202 -39.50 -27.96 -28.02
CA PRO A 202 -39.77 -27.93 -26.58
C PRO A 202 -40.68 -29.11 -26.16
N PRO A 203 -40.41 -29.77 -25.02
CA PRO A 203 -41.28 -30.81 -24.49
C PRO A 203 -42.57 -30.24 -23.90
N PRO A 204 -43.69 -31.00 -23.95
CA PRO A 204 -44.99 -30.57 -23.45
C PRO A 204 -45.03 -30.44 -21.92
N SER A 205 -45.71 -29.39 -21.48
CA SER A 205 -46.03 -29.06 -20.09
C SER A 205 -46.94 -30.09 -19.44
N ASN A 206 -46.46 -30.78 -18.41
CA ASN A 206 -47.30 -31.50 -17.46
C ASN A 206 -47.57 -30.63 -16.23
N PRO A 207 -48.84 -30.42 -15.83
CA PRO A 207 -49.17 -29.80 -14.56
C PRO A 207 -49.23 -30.90 -13.48
N VAL A 208 -48.33 -30.85 -12.50
CA VAL A 208 -48.50 -31.63 -11.27
C VAL A 208 -48.36 -30.70 -10.07
N TYR A 209 -49.51 -30.48 -9.43
CA TYR A 209 -49.65 -29.95 -8.08
C TYR A 209 -48.91 -30.84 -7.10
N SER A 210 -48.10 -30.25 -6.21
CA SER A 210 -47.92 -30.74 -4.84
C SER A 210 -47.32 -29.62 -3.99
N ALA A 211 -48.11 -29.16 -3.03
CA ALA A 211 -47.73 -28.20 -2.01
C ALA A 211 -46.79 -28.87 -0.99
N VAL A 212 -45.61 -28.30 -0.80
CA VAL A 212 -44.76 -28.53 0.39
C VAL A 212 -44.15 -27.18 0.79
N PRO A 213 -44.31 -26.69 2.03
CA PRO A 213 -43.61 -25.50 2.50
C PRO A 213 -42.17 -25.87 2.81
N GLN A 214 -41.25 -25.47 1.93
CA GLN A 214 -39.81 -25.60 2.16
C GLN A 214 -39.23 -24.23 2.49
N ALA A 215 -38.51 -24.18 3.60
CA ALA A 215 -37.82 -23.02 4.17
C ALA A 215 -36.95 -22.27 3.14
N PRO A 216 -36.74 -20.95 3.30
CA PRO A 216 -36.11 -20.12 2.29
C PRO A 216 -34.63 -20.50 2.06
N GLN A 217 -34.37 -21.25 0.99
CA GLN A 217 -33.04 -21.32 0.40
C GLN A 217 -32.78 -20.03 -0.37
N GLN A 218 -31.70 -19.33 0.03
CA GLN A 218 -31.15 -18.20 -0.69
C GLN A 218 -30.76 -18.63 -2.10
N GLN A 219 -31.58 -18.21 -3.07
CA GLN A 219 -31.28 -18.23 -4.49
C GLN A 219 -29.95 -17.52 -4.75
N GLN A 220 -28.97 -18.29 -5.22
CA GLN A 220 -27.86 -17.74 -6.00
C GLN A 220 -28.45 -17.18 -7.30
N GLN A 221 -28.52 -15.86 -7.39
CA GLN A 221 -28.85 -15.14 -8.61
C GLN A 221 -27.74 -15.35 -9.66
N PRO A 222 -28.07 -15.85 -10.86
CA PRO A 222 -27.21 -15.72 -12.02
C PRO A 222 -27.26 -14.26 -12.47
N TYR A 223 -26.16 -13.52 -12.28
CA TYR A 223 -26.00 -12.17 -12.81
C TYR A 223 -25.95 -12.23 -14.34
N GLY A 224 -27.09 -12.01 -14.99
CA GLY A 224 -27.15 -11.59 -16.38
C GLY A 224 -26.64 -10.15 -16.47
N GLN A 225 -25.49 -9.95 -17.13
CA GLN A 225 -25.00 -8.61 -17.45
C GLN A 225 -25.83 -8.03 -18.61
N PRO A 226 -26.51 -6.89 -18.44
CA PRO A 226 -26.97 -6.10 -19.56
C PRO A 226 -25.76 -5.50 -20.29
N ARG A 227 -25.70 -5.76 -21.60
CA ARG A 227 -24.74 -5.22 -22.55
C ARG A 227 -25.01 -3.71 -22.72
N PRO A 228 -24.07 -2.79 -22.38
CA PRO A 228 -24.25 -1.38 -22.69
C PRO A 228 -24.10 -1.16 -24.19
N THR A 229 -25.18 -0.72 -24.83
CA THR A 229 -25.13 -0.12 -26.16
C THR A 229 -24.46 1.24 -26.03
N TYR A 230 -23.21 1.36 -26.47
CA TYR A 230 -22.52 2.63 -26.55
C TYR A 230 -23.07 3.44 -27.73
N ALA A 231 -23.80 4.51 -27.43
CA ALA A 231 -24.06 5.59 -28.38
C ALA A 231 -22.78 6.43 -28.52
N ALA A 232 -22.41 6.74 -29.76
CA ALA A 232 -21.25 7.56 -30.09
C ALA A 232 -21.40 8.99 -29.55
N PRO A 233 -20.39 9.56 -28.85
CA PRO A 233 -20.37 10.98 -28.52
C PRO A 233 -20.02 11.81 -29.76
N SER A 234 -20.84 12.82 -30.04
CA SER A 234 -20.54 13.86 -31.01
C SER A 234 -19.40 14.75 -30.51
N SER A 235 -18.49 15.08 -31.43
CA SER A 235 -17.41 16.02 -31.19
C SER A 235 -17.95 17.44 -31.08
N ASN A 236 -17.85 18.04 -29.90
CA ASN A 236 -17.90 19.50 -29.75
C ASN A 236 -16.75 19.94 -28.85
N SER A 237 -15.69 20.42 -29.50
CA SER A 237 -14.52 21.04 -28.90
C SER A 237 -14.78 22.52 -28.59
N PRO A 238 -14.64 22.97 -27.33
CA PRO A 238 -14.52 24.38 -27.01
C PRO A 238 -13.07 24.90 -27.13
N PRO A 239 -12.88 26.22 -27.33
CA PRO A 239 -11.59 26.83 -27.65
C PRO A 239 -10.62 26.86 -26.46
N GLN A 240 -9.33 26.72 -26.79
CA GLN A 240 -8.21 26.80 -25.86
C GLN A 240 -8.06 28.22 -25.30
N VAL A 241 -8.16 28.35 -23.97
CA VAL A 241 -7.69 29.54 -23.24
C VAL A 241 -6.26 29.27 -22.83
N ALA A 242 -5.33 30.00 -23.44
CA ALA A 242 -3.91 30.00 -23.11
C ALA A 242 -3.72 30.52 -21.67
N MET A 243 -3.33 29.64 -20.76
CA MET A 243 -2.96 30.01 -19.40
C MET A 243 -1.46 30.32 -19.38
N GLN A 244 -1.11 31.60 -19.28
CA GLN A 244 0.27 32.06 -19.05
C GLN A 244 0.77 31.55 -17.70
N VAL A 245 1.82 30.72 -17.74
CA VAL A 245 2.56 30.31 -16.55
C VAL A 245 3.56 31.43 -16.22
N THR A 246 3.22 32.26 -15.24
CA THR A 246 4.17 33.19 -14.62
C THR A 246 5.07 32.40 -13.67
N SER A 247 6.28 32.08 -14.13
CA SER A 247 7.33 31.49 -13.30
C SER A 247 7.94 32.56 -12.38
N THR A 248 7.36 32.76 -11.21
CA THR A 248 7.99 33.55 -10.13
C THR A 248 9.08 32.69 -9.48
N SER A 249 10.30 32.84 -9.98
CA SER A 249 11.51 32.33 -9.33
C SER A 249 11.76 33.12 -8.05
N ALA A 250 11.22 32.65 -6.93
CA ALA A 250 11.60 33.15 -5.61
C ALA A 250 12.99 32.58 -5.26
N GLY A 251 14.02 33.32 -5.63
CA GLY A 251 15.38 33.12 -5.14
C GLY A 251 15.39 33.25 -3.62
N ARG A 252 15.53 32.11 -2.94
CA ARG A 252 15.73 32.05 -1.49
C ARG A 252 17.19 32.39 -1.23
N SER A 253 17.46 33.68 -1.05
CA SER A 253 18.70 34.18 -0.48
C SER A 253 18.89 33.54 0.89
N ILE A 254 19.95 32.73 0.98
CA ILE A 254 20.50 32.22 2.23
C ILE A 254 21.04 33.44 2.98
N GLN A 255 20.24 34.02 3.87
CA GLN A 255 20.79 34.88 4.92
C GLN A 255 21.54 33.96 5.90
N GLN A 256 22.84 33.86 5.69
CA GLN A 256 23.80 33.50 6.74
C GLN A 256 23.76 34.61 7.79
N ASN A 257 22.82 34.52 8.73
CA ASN A 257 22.95 35.27 9.98
C ASN A 257 24.06 34.61 10.78
N MET A 258 25.21 35.28 10.82
CA MET A 258 26.29 35.01 11.77
C MET A 258 25.71 35.05 13.19
N TYR A 259 25.56 33.87 13.79
CA TYR A 259 25.35 33.75 15.21
C TYR A 259 26.66 34.16 15.90
N ASN A 260 26.61 35.27 16.65
CA ASN A 260 27.70 35.78 17.47
C ASN A 260 27.54 35.22 18.90
N PRO A 261 28.28 34.18 19.32
CA PRO A 261 28.23 33.69 20.68
C PRO A 261 29.11 34.57 21.56
N SER A 262 28.62 35.75 21.89
CA SER A 262 29.22 36.63 22.88
C SER A 262 28.29 36.69 24.11
N VAL A 263 28.77 36.10 25.20
CA VAL A 263 28.44 36.45 26.59
C VAL A 263 27.08 35.98 27.13
N VAL A 264 27.10 34.84 27.82
CA VAL A 264 26.50 34.76 29.17
C VAL A 264 27.45 33.95 30.04
N GLN A 265 28.28 34.64 30.82
CA GLN A 265 28.86 34.07 32.03
C GLN A 265 27.88 34.31 33.16
N VAL A 266 27.37 33.25 33.77
CA VAL A 266 26.89 33.21 35.17
C VAL A 266 27.36 31.90 35.77
#